data_AF-A0A7Y8CYY2-F1
#
_entry.id   AF-A0A7Y8CYY2-F1
#
_cell.length_a   1.000
_cell.length_b   1.000
_cell.length_c   1.000
_cell.angle_alpha   90.00
_cell.angle_beta   90.00
_cell.angle_gamma   90.00
#
_symmetry.space_group_name_H-M   'P 1'
#
loop_
_entity.id
_entity.type
_entity.pdbx_description
1 polymer ?
#
loop_
_entity_poly.entity_id
_entity_poly.type
_entity_poly.pdbx_seq_one_letter_code
_entity_poly.pdbx_strand_id
1 'polypeptide(L)'
;NDFNEAISPAAGFNTGVLWKNPLGNLSLEAKGDFFTNGEVRRSISLNQQWELSRNLGLRLSAQREYSHLSTPVNEVMLEVKWYHY
;
A
#
# COMPACT_ATOMS: atom_id res chain seq x y z
N ASN A 1 4.17 31.61 1.68
CA ASN A 1 3.82 30.90 0.43
C ASN A 1 5.09 30.47 -0.26
N ASP A 2 5.66 29.35 0.15
CA ASP A 2 6.71 28.68 -0.62
C ASP A 2 6.11 27.42 -1.22
N PHE A 3 5.43 27.61 -2.35
CA PHE A 3 4.85 26.55 -3.17
C PHE A 3 5.80 26.31 -4.35
N ASN A 4 7.08 26.07 -4.04
CA ASN A 4 8.10 25.73 -5.01
C ASN A 4 8.78 24.41 -4.64
N GLU A 5 7.96 23.43 -4.26
CA GLU A 5 8.39 22.04 -4.17
C GLU A 5 8.67 21.59 -5.61
N ALA A 6 9.94 21.71 -6.03
CA ALA A 6 10.38 21.27 -7.33
C ALA A 6 9.90 19.83 -7.53
N ILE A 7 9.12 19.60 -8.59
CA ILE A 7 8.70 18.25 -8.97
C ILE A 7 9.97 17.49 -9.34
N SER A 8 10.55 16.77 -8.38
CA SER A 8 11.72 15.95 -8.60
C SER A 8 11.27 14.68 -9.33
N PRO A 9 11.70 14.46 -10.58
CA PRO A 9 11.36 13.22 -11.28
C PRO A 9 11.95 12.04 -10.50
N ALA A 10 11.16 10.98 -10.39
CA ALA A 10 11.59 9.73 -9.78
C ALA A 10 11.53 8.61 -10.82
N ALA A 11 12.62 7.86 -10.95
CA ALA A 11 12.61 6.58 -11.63
C ALA A 11 12.24 5.52 -10.59
N GLY A 12 11.37 4.57 -10.93
CA GLY A 12 10.92 3.60 -9.96
C GLY A 12 10.32 2.35 -10.58
N PHE A 13 9.96 1.42 -9.71
CA PHE A 13 9.19 0.24 -10.06
C PHE A 13 7.97 0.11 -9.15
N ASN A 14 6.91 -0.47 -9.69
CA ASN A 14 5.78 -0.98 -8.93
C ASN A 14 5.49 -2.39 -9.44
N THR A 15 5.54 -3.36 -8.54
CA THR A 15 5.27 -4.76 -8.85
C THR A 15 4.37 -5.35 -7.79
N GLY A 16 3.55 -6.31 -8.18
CA GLY A 16 2.66 -6.97 -7.24
C GLY A 16 2.10 -8.26 -7.79
N VAL A 17 1.63 -9.09 -6.87
CA VAL A 17 0.91 -10.33 -7.14
C VAL A 17 -0.46 -10.24 -6.50
N LEU A 18 -1.49 -10.52 -7.30
CA LEU A 18 -2.84 -10.75 -6.83
C LEU A 18 -3.13 -12.24 -6.91
N TRP A 19 -3.47 -12.83 -5.77
CA TRP A 19 -3.83 -14.23 -5.68
C TRP A 19 -5.24 -14.39 -5.14
N LYS A 20 -6.07 -15.11 -5.90
CA LYS A 20 -7.41 -15.51 -5.46
C LYS A 20 -7.32 -16.85 -4.73
N ASN A 21 -7.81 -16.88 -3.50
CA ASN A 21 -7.82 -18.06 -2.65
C ASN A 21 -9.23 -18.24 -2.03
N PRO A 22 -9.53 -19.37 -1.36
CA PRO A 22 -10.84 -19.60 -0.75
C PRO A 22 -11.27 -18.56 0.30
N LEU A 23 -10.31 -17.79 0.84
CA LEU A 23 -10.54 -16.71 1.78
C LEU A 23 -10.79 -15.36 1.06
N GLY A 24 -10.74 -15.31 -0.27
CA GLY A 24 -10.97 -14.10 -1.05
C GLY A 24 -9.73 -13.68 -1.84
N ASN A 25 -9.36 -12.40 -1.76
CA ASN A 25 -8.27 -11.84 -2.54
C ASN A 25 -7.09 -11.48 -1.64
N LEU A 26 -5.92 -12.06 -1.90
CA LEU A 26 -4.65 -11.66 -1.32
C LEU A 26 -3.87 -10.83 -2.35
N SER A 27 -3.39 -9.65 -1.98
CA SER A 27 -2.40 -8.92 -2.75
C SER A 27 -1.13 -8.64 -1.95
N LEU A 28 0.01 -8.78 -2.63
CA LEU A 28 1.32 -8.36 -2.14
C LEU A 28 1.91 -7.42 -3.18
N GLU A 29 2.26 -6.21 -2.77
CA GLU A 29 2.84 -5.20 -3.66
C GLU A 29 4.14 -4.67 -3.06
N ALA A 30 5.10 -4.37 -3.93
CA ALA A 30 6.34 -3.73 -3.60
C ALA A 30 6.61 -2.57 -4.56
N LYS A 31 6.96 -1.42 -3.99
CA LYS A 31 7.27 -0.20 -4.74
C LYS A 31 8.62 0.33 -4.32
N GLY A 32 9.36 0.90 -5.27
CA GLY A 32 10.59 1.64 -5.02
C GLY A 32 10.72 2.81 -5.96
N ASP A 33 10.85 4.01 -5.41
CA ASP A 33 11.05 5.27 -6.13
C ASP A 33 12.43 5.86 -5.77
N PHE A 34 13.21 6.21 -6.79
CA PHE A 34 14.53 6.84 -6.69
C PHE A 34 14.45 8.26 -7.24
N PHE A 35 14.59 9.25 -6.36
CA PHE A 35 14.48 10.65 -6.70
C PHE A 35 15.84 11.25 -7.09
N THR A 36 15.83 12.29 -7.93
CA THR A 36 17.05 12.99 -8.38
C THR A 36 17.84 13.68 -7.26
N ASN A 37 17.21 13.94 -6.12
CA ASN A 37 17.84 14.50 -4.92
C ASN A 37 18.54 13.42 -4.05
N GLY A 38 18.56 12.15 -4.48
CA GLY A 38 19.14 11.03 -3.74
C GLY A 38 18.20 10.39 -2.70
N GLU A 39 16.96 10.88 -2.58
CA GLU A 39 15.95 10.25 -1.75
C GLU A 39 15.50 8.92 -2.36
N VAL A 40 15.34 7.91 -1.51
CA VAL A 40 14.81 6.60 -1.89
C VAL A 40 13.62 6.28 -1.01
N ARG A 41 12.46 6.10 -1.63
CA ARG A 41 11.23 5.67 -0.94
C ARG A 41 10.87 4.27 -1.39
N ARG A 42 10.68 3.37 -0.45
CA ARG A 42 10.28 1.99 -0.72
C ARG A 42 9.10 1.64 0.16
N SER A 43 8.17 0.88 -0.37
CA SER A 43 7.08 0.33 0.42
C SER A 43 6.81 -1.12 0.05
N ILE A 44 6.33 -1.87 1.04
CA ILE A 44 5.76 -3.19 0.85
C ILE A 44 4.37 -3.19 1.48
N SER A 45 3.38 -3.67 0.74
CA SER A 45 1.99 -3.75 1.21
C SER A 45 1.48 -5.17 1.06
N LEU A 46 0.76 -5.64 2.08
CA LEU A 46 0.04 -6.90 2.09
C LEU A 46 -1.42 -6.57 2.35
N ASN A 47 -2.32 -7.04 1.49
CA ASN A 47 -3.75 -6.86 1.65
C ASN A 47 -4.47 -8.20 1.53
N GLN A 48 -5.36 -8.48 2.46
CA GLN A 48 -6.27 -9.60 2.40
C GLN A 48 -7.70 -9.08 2.50
N GLN A 49 -8.53 -9.42 1.51
CA GLN A 49 -9.94 -9.07 1.47
C GLN A 49 -10.79 -10.34 1.49
N TRP A 50 -11.78 -10.35 2.37
CA TRP A 50 -12.80 -11.40 2.50
C TRP A 50 -14.18 -10.81 2.21
N GLU A 51 -14.98 -11.51 1.43
CA GLU A 51 -16.43 -11.29 1.38
C GLU A 51 -17.08 -12.35 2.27
N LEU A 52 -17.46 -11.96 3.49
CA LEU A 52 -18.00 -12.87 4.50
C LEU A 52 -19.45 -13.27 4.17
N SER A 53 -20.20 -12.35 3.56
CA SER A 53 -21.57 -12.56 3.08
C SER A 53 -21.87 -11.62 1.91
N ARG A 54 -23.11 -11.62 1.41
CA ARG A 54 -23.58 -10.66 0.39
C ARG A 54 -23.58 -9.20 0.87
N ASN A 55 -23.53 -8.97 2.18
CA ASN A 55 -23.67 -7.65 2.79
C ASN A 55 -22.54 -7.31 3.77
N LEU A 56 -21.53 -8.17 3.92
CA LEU A 56 -20.45 -7.97 4.87
C LEU A 56 -19.10 -8.34 4.24
N GLY A 57 -18.22 -7.33 4.13
CA GLY A 57 -16.84 -7.48 3.72
C GLY A 57 -15.87 -7.15 4.86
N LEU A 58 -14.71 -7.80 4.86
CA LEU A 58 -13.60 -7.52 5.77
C LEU A 58 -12.33 -7.31 4.94
N ARG A 59 -11.50 -6.35 5.33
CA ARG A 59 -10.17 -6.16 4.75
C ARG A 59 -9.14 -5.96 5.84
N LEU A 60 -8.05 -6.70 5.75
CA LEU A 60 -6.85 -6.51 6.54
C LEU A 60 -5.76 -6.00 5.62
N SER A 61 -5.13 -4.90 6.00
CA SER A 61 -4.02 -4.29 5.27
C SER A 61 -2.85 -4.10 6.22
N ALA A 62 -1.65 -4.45 5.77
CA ALA A 62 -0.41 -4.15 6.44
C ALA A 62 0.54 -3.50 5.44
N GLN A 63 1.16 -2.39 5.82
CA GLN A 63 2.12 -1.69 4.99
C GLN A 63 3.34 -1.33 5.83
N ARG A 64 4.50 -1.40 5.18
CA ARG A 64 5.71 -0.81 5.73
C ARG A 64 6.33 0.13 4.71
N GLU A 65 6.68 1.32 5.17
CA GLU A 65 7.38 2.33 4.42
C GLU A 65 8.82 2.48 4.91
N TYR A 66 9.73 2.67 3.95
CA TYR A 66 11.13 2.94 4.18
C TYR A 66 11.50 4.21 3.41
N SER A 67 12.01 5.21 4.11
CA SER A 67 12.62 6.40 3.51
C SER A 67 14.05 6.56 4.03
N HIS A 68 14.91 7.21 3.26
CA HIS A 68 16.23 7.63 3.76
C HIS A 68 16.13 8.73 4.82
N LEU A 69 15.02 9.48 4.83
CA LEU A 69 14.82 10.66 5.68
C LEU A 69 14.06 10.36 6.97
N SER A 70 13.48 9.16 7.11
CA SER A 70 12.66 8.81 8.28
C SER A 70 12.91 7.38 8.73
N THR A 71 12.62 7.11 10.00
CA THR A 71 12.57 5.74 10.52
C THR A 71 11.48 4.95 9.79
N PRO A 72 11.64 3.62 9.61
CA PRO A 72 10.62 2.80 8.98
C PRO A 72 9.27 2.90 9.72
N VAL A 73 8.19 3.14 8.99
CA VAL A 73 6.83 3.24 9.53
C VAL A 73 6.06 1.98 9.17
N ASN A 74 5.33 1.44 10.15
CA ASN A 74 4.48 0.27 9.97
C ASN A 74 3.04 0.71 10.20
N GLU A 75 2.17 0.36 9.27
CA GLU A 75 0.75 0.59 9.39
C GLU A 75 0.01 -0.74 9.26
N VAL A 76 -0.95 -0.97 10.15
CA VAL A 76 -1.88 -2.09 10.07
C VAL A 76 -3.28 -1.52 10.17
N MET A 77 -4.13 -1.90 9.23
CA MET A 77 -5.50 -1.42 9.12
C MET A 77 -6.44 -2.62 9.04
N LEU A 78 -7.52 -2.54 9.80
CA LEU A 78 -8.66 -3.45 9.73
C LEU A 78 -9.89 -2.65 9.31
N GLU A 79 -10.50 -3.02 8.19
CA GLU A 79 -11.65 -2.35 7.61
C GLU A 79 -12.83 -3.33 7.53
N VAL A 80 -14.00 -2.90 8.02
CA VAL A 80 -15.26 -3.64 7.93
C VAL A 80 -16.20 -2.87 7.02
N LYS A 81 -16.79 -3.55 6.02
CA LYS A 81 -17.77 -2.98 5.10
C LYS A 81 -19.11 -3.67 5.27
N TRP A 82 -20.13 -2.88 5.61
CA TRP A 82 -21.52 -3.36 5.61
C TRP A 82 -22.26 -2.70 4.45
N TYR A 83 -22.87 -3.51 3.58
CA TYR A 83 -23.68 -3.03 2.47
C TYR A 83 -25.17 -3.15 2.81
N HIS A 84 -25.93 -2.11 2.51
CA HIS A 84 -27.38 -2.16 2.55
C HIS A 84 -27.89 -2.06 1.12
N TYR A 85 -28.64 -3.07 0.68
CA TYR A 85 -29.25 -3.17 -0.63
C TYR A 85 -30.76 -3.08 -0.50
#